data_AF-A0AAD7CF30-F1
#
_entry.id   AF-A0AAD7CF30-F1
#
_cell.length_a   1.000
_cell.length_b   1.000
_cell.length_c   1.000
_cell.angle_alpha   90.00
_cell.angle_beta   90.00
_cell.angle_gamma   90.00
#
_symmetry.space_group_name_H-M   'P 1'
#
loop_
_entity.id
_entity.type
_entity.pdbx_description
1 polymer ?
#
loop_
_entity_poly.entity_id
_entity_poly.type
_entity_poly.pdbx_seq_one_letter_code
_entity_poly.pdbx_strand_id
1 'polypeptide(L)'
;VHDIDPLMEYGAVDGLLTGYTAETSMYLRDTIIRYQEPHNNFVWTGSLSEAIDTLVSIDATSIMVSLLENREGDNYYGLGFVELESIAHITVAVQQILDALSAFSSTQPRTRFIVDPNFGYLRLLEENEQPATIRILFSSLQLRLKRADAHIRKQLTSLRRIWTNNDEDTISSVNSTVTDVWQYY
;
A
#
# COMPACT_ATOMS: atom_id res chain seq x y z
N VAL A 1 -14.00 17.75 6.47
CA VAL A 1 -13.59 17.44 7.86
C VAL A 1 -14.63 16.50 8.40
N HIS A 2 -14.31 15.20 8.49
CA HIS A 2 -15.15 14.29 9.26
C HIS A 2 -14.88 14.58 10.74
N ASP A 3 -15.92 14.99 11.47
CA ASP A 3 -15.86 15.34 12.89
C ASP A 3 -15.80 14.10 13.82
N ILE A 4 -15.68 12.91 13.21
CA ILE A 4 -15.79 11.62 13.87
C ILE A 4 -14.39 11.02 13.95
N ASP A 5 -13.92 10.74 15.16
CA ASP A 5 -12.63 10.10 15.39
C ASP A 5 -12.61 8.70 14.76
N PRO A 6 -11.68 8.41 13.82
CA PRO A 6 -11.63 7.12 13.14
C PRO A 6 -11.34 5.95 14.08
N LEU A 7 -10.82 6.19 15.29
CA LEU A 7 -10.67 5.15 16.31
C LEU A 7 -11.99 4.70 16.95
N MET A 8 -13.08 5.44 16.78
CA MET A 8 -14.38 5.02 17.30
C MET A 8 -14.83 3.67 16.74
N GLU A 9 -14.53 3.40 15.47
CA GLU A 9 -14.82 2.09 14.85
C GLU A 9 -14.03 0.94 15.47
N TYR A 10 -12.99 1.25 16.24
CA TYR A 10 -12.10 0.32 16.91
C TYR A 10 -12.38 0.25 18.42
N GLY A 11 -13.49 0.82 18.88
CA GLY A 11 -13.90 0.79 20.29
C GLY A 11 -13.18 1.79 21.19
N ALA A 12 -12.58 2.84 20.62
CA ALA A 12 -11.96 3.90 21.42
C ALA A 12 -13.00 4.75 22.16
N VAL A 13 -12.64 5.18 23.38
CA VAL A 13 -13.42 6.11 24.20
C VAL A 13 -12.56 7.36 24.42
N ASP A 14 -13.12 8.54 24.12
CA ASP A 14 -12.39 9.82 24.13
C ASP A 14 -11.07 9.78 23.32
N GLY A 15 -11.08 8.97 22.25
CA GLY A 15 -9.94 8.82 21.36
C GLY A 15 -8.78 7.98 21.90
N LEU A 16 -9.04 7.17 22.91
CA LEU A 16 -8.08 6.24 23.50
C LEU A 16 -8.55 4.80 23.32
N LEU A 17 -7.66 3.94 22.82
CA LEU A 17 -7.91 2.50 22.77
C LEU A 17 -7.69 1.90 24.15
N THR A 18 -8.63 1.04 24.56
CA THR A 18 -8.57 0.37 25.86
C THR A 18 -7.29 -0.46 25.97
N GLY A 19 -6.51 -0.25 27.04
CA GLY A 19 -5.27 -0.99 27.29
C GLY A 19 -4.02 -0.45 26.56
N TYR A 20 -4.13 0.66 25.82
CA TYR A 20 -3.00 1.30 25.14
C TYR A 20 -2.75 2.71 25.68
N THR A 21 -1.54 3.21 25.45
CA THR A 21 -1.19 4.61 25.78
C THR A 21 -1.85 5.57 24.79
N ALA A 22 -1.93 6.84 25.17
CA ALA A 22 -2.40 7.90 24.28
C ALA A 22 -1.54 8.01 23.02
N GLU A 23 -0.21 7.92 23.18
CA GLU A 23 0.73 7.93 22.07
C GLU A 23 0.48 6.77 21.09
N THR A 24 0.33 5.54 21.60
CA THR A 24 0.06 4.38 20.75
C THR A 24 -1.30 4.47 20.05
N SER A 25 -2.32 5.00 20.72
CA SER A 25 -3.63 5.26 20.12
C SER A 25 -3.53 6.30 19.00
N MET A 26 -2.81 7.40 19.23
CA MET A 26 -2.56 8.43 18.21
C MET A 26 -1.82 7.87 16.99
N TYR A 27 -0.80 7.03 17.18
CA TYR A 27 -0.10 6.40 16.06
C TYR A 27 -1.03 5.55 15.18
N LEU A 28 -1.94 4.77 15.79
CA LEU A 28 -2.92 4.00 15.02
C LEU A 28 -3.92 4.91 14.31
N ARG A 29 -4.40 5.97 14.99
CA ARG A 29 -5.29 6.97 14.38
C ARG A 29 -4.67 7.55 13.11
N ASP A 30 -3.44 8.05 13.22
CA ASP A 30 -2.73 8.65 12.09
C ASP A 30 -2.52 7.65 10.95
N THR A 31 -2.28 6.37 11.29
CA THR A 31 -2.14 5.29 10.29
C THR A 31 -3.45 5.05 9.54
N ILE A 32 -4.58 5.02 10.26
CA ILE A 32 -5.91 4.84 9.66
C ILE A 32 -6.26 6.03 8.78
N ILE A 33 -6.05 7.26 9.26
CA ILE A 33 -6.26 8.49 8.48
C ILE A 33 -5.41 8.47 7.21
N ARG A 34 -4.12 8.11 7.32
CA ARG A 34 -3.20 7.97 6.17
C ARG A 34 -3.70 6.99 5.12
N TYR A 35 -4.37 5.93 5.55
CA TYR A 35 -4.89 4.90 4.64
C TYR A 35 -6.24 5.28 4.01
N GLN A 36 -7.16 5.82 4.80
CA GLN A 36 -8.56 5.99 4.42
C GLN A 36 -8.90 7.38 3.88
N GLU A 37 -8.21 8.42 4.32
CA GLU A 37 -8.54 9.79 3.95
C GLU A 37 -7.70 10.31 2.78
N PRO A 38 -8.24 11.27 2.00
CA PRO A 38 -7.45 12.02 1.04
C PRO A 38 -6.49 12.98 1.74
N HIS A 39 -5.28 13.08 1.22
CA HIS A 39 -4.23 13.93 1.79
C HIS A 39 -3.83 15.02 0.82
N ASN A 40 -3.88 16.26 1.29
CA ASN A 40 -3.51 17.44 0.49
C ASN A 40 -2.04 17.45 0.04
N ASN A 41 -1.18 16.65 0.69
CA ASN A 41 0.26 16.60 0.41
C ASN A 41 0.65 15.40 -0.46
N PHE A 42 -0.28 14.54 -0.86
CA PHE A 42 0.00 13.39 -1.72
C PHE A 42 -0.52 13.64 -3.14
N VAL A 43 0.05 12.89 -4.07
CA VAL A 43 -0.23 12.98 -5.52
C VAL A 43 -1.60 12.39 -5.92
N TRP A 44 -2.29 11.73 -5.00
CA TRP A 44 -3.63 11.15 -5.21
C TRP A 44 -4.71 11.91 -4.44
N THR A 45 -5.91 11.99 -5.01
CA THR A 45 -7.02 12.82 -4.50
C THR A 45 -8.01 12.06 -3.61
N GLY A 46 -7.92 10.73 -3.53
CA GLY A 46 -8.83 9.85 -2.79
C GLY A 46 -8.13 9.11 -1.64
N SER A 47 -8.65 7.96 -1.24
CA SER A 47 -7.96 7.08 -0.29
C SER A 47 -6.69 6.47 -0.91
N LEU A 48 -5.77 5.97 -0.08
CA LEU A 48 -4.60 5.26 -0.61
C LEU A 48 -5.01 3.99 -1.36
N SER A 49 -6.08 3.33 -0.93
CA SER A 49 -6.56 2.12 -1.60
C SER A 49 -7.08 2.41 -3.01
N GLU A 50 -7.82 3.51 -3.19
CA GLU A 50 -8.26 3.97 -4.52
C GLU A 50 -7.08 4.35 -5.42
N ALA A 51 -6.02 4.94 -4.84
CA ALA A 51 -4.79 5.24 -5.57
C ALA A 51 -4.08 3.96 -6.05
N ILE A 52 -4.04 2.92 -5.21
CA ILE A 52 -3.52 1.59 -5.60
C ILE A 52 -4.37 0.99 -6.72
N ASP A 53 -5.69 1.00 -6.59
CA ASP A 53 -6.59 0.45 -7.61
C ASP A 53 -6.44 1.17 -8.96
N THR A 54 -6.30 2.50 -8.92
CA THR A 54 -6.02 3.31 -10.10
C THR A 54 -4.70 2.89 -10.75
N LEU A 55 -3.63 2.75 -9.96
CA LEU A 55 -2.32 2.35 -10.45
C LEU A 55 -2.32 0.93 -11.03
N VAL A 56 -2.99 -0.01 -10.35
CA VAL A 56 -3.10 -1.42 -10.77
C VAL A 56 -3.95 -1.59 -12.03
N SER A 57 -4.84 -0.64 -12.31
CA SER A 57 -5.67 -0.63 -13.53
C SER A 57 -4.91 -0.17 -14.78
N ILE A 58 -3.71 0.40 -14.63
CA ILE A 58 -2.86 0.78 -15.76
C ILE A 58 -2.34 -0.50 -16.43
N ASP A 59 -2.58 -0.65 -17.74
CA ASP A 59 -1.99 -1.73 -18.51
C ASP A 59 -0.46 -1.54 -18.59
N ALA A 60 0.30 -2.45 -18.02
CA ALA A 60 1.76 -2.40 -18.00
C ALA A 60 2.39 -2.41 -19.40
N THR A 61 1.70 -2.90 -20.43
CA THR A 61 2.20 -2.82 -21.81
C THR A 61 2.07 -1.42 -22.39
N SER A 62 1.13 -0.62 -21.87
CA SER A 62 0.83 0.74 -22.29
C SER A 62 1.64 1.82 -21.59
N ILE A 63 2.37 1.47 -20.52
CA ILE A 63 3.19 2.45 -19.79
C ILE A 63 4.28 3.02 -20.71
N MET A 64 4.39 4.35 -20.69
CA MET A 64 5.36 5.06 -21.52
C MET A 64 6.77 4.85 -20.94
N VAL A 65 7.63 4.23 -21.74
CA VAL A 65 9.05 4.03 -21.42
C VAL A 65 9.86 4.93 -22.35
N SER A 66 10.68 5.79 -21.77
CA SER A 66 11.49 6.76 -22.50
C SER A 66 12.94 6.31 -22.54
N LEU A 67 13.63 6.61 -23.64
CA LEU A 67 15.10 6.57 -23.70
C LEU A 67 15.62 7.87 -23.08
N LEU A 68 16.47 7.75 -22.07
CA LEU A 68 17.00 8.83 -21.26
C LEU A 68 18.53 8.73 -21.21
N GLU A 69 19.20 9.83 -20.90
CA GLU A 69 20.66 9.88 -20.74
C GLU A 69 20.99 10.16 -19.28
N ASN A 70 21.92 9.39 -18.70
CA ASN A 70 22.28 9.55 -17.30
C ASN A 70 23.38 10.62 -17.15
N ARG A 71 23.81 10.87 -15.90
CA ARG A 71 24.85 11.88 -15.63
C ARG A 71 26.22 11.53 -16.24
N GLU A 72 26.43 10.27 -16.58
CA GLU A 72 27.66 9.74 -17.15
C GLU A 72 27.63 9.74 -18.69
N GLY A 73 26.49 10.08 -19.29
CA GLY A 73 26.27 10.10 -20.73
C GLY A 73 25.79 8.77 -21.32
N ASP A 74 25.50 7.78 -20.48
CA ASP A 74 24.99 6.49 -20.91
C ASP A 74 23.48 6.55 -21.14
N ASN A 75 23.03 5.87 -22.20
CA ASN A 75 21.62 5.76 -22.52
C ASN A 75 20.98 4.63 -21.73
N TYR A 76 19.83 4.91 -21.13
CA TYR A 76 19.01 3.95 -20.41
C TYR A 76 17.53 4.13 -20.73
N TYR A 77 16.73 3.13 -20.38
CA TYR A 77 15.28 3.21 -20.42
C TYR A 77 14.74 3.47 -19.03
N GLY A 78 13.70 4.30 -18.93
CA GLY A 78 13.09 4.64 -17.66
C GLY A 78 11.65 5.10 -17.83
N LEU A 79 10.93 5.14 -16.71
CA LEU A 79 9.65 5.85 -16.64
C LEU A 79 9.87 7.37 -16.61
N GLY A 80 8.86 8.10 -17.09
CA GLY A 80 8.83 9.55 -16.93
C GLY A 80 8.82 9.95 -15.45
N PHE A 81 9.35 11.14 -15.15
CA PHE A 81 9.47 11.63 -13.77
C PHE A 81 8.12 11.65 -13.05
N VAL A 82 7.05 12.09 -13.71
CA VAL A 82 5.71 12.22 -13.12
C VAL A 82 5.12 10.85 -12.79
N GLU A 83 5.26 9.88 -13.69
CA GLU A 83 4.81 8.50 -13.46
C GLU A 83 5.61 7.85 -12.33
N LEU A 84 6.94 7.98 -12.35
CA LEU A 84 7.82 7.41 -11.34
C LEU A 84 7.55 8.00 -9.96
N GLU A 85 7.40 9.33 -9.86
CA GLU A 85 7.07 10.03 -8.61
C GLU A 85 5.73 9.52 -8.04
N SER A 86 4.73 9.36 -8.91
CA SER A 86 3.42 8.84 -8.52
C SER A 86 3.50 7.43 -7.94
N ILE A 87 4.21 6.53 -8.64
CA ILE A 87 4.43 5.14 -8.20
C ILE A 87 5.23 5.10 -6.90
N ALA A 88 6.25 5.94 -6.77
CA ALA A 88 7.10 6.02 -5.59
C ALA A 88 6.32 6.48 -4.36
N HIS A 89 5.52 7.54 -4.48
CA HIS A 89 4.71 8.04 -3.37
C HIS A 89 3.71 7.01 -2.86
N ILE A 90 3.00 6.31 -3.77
CA ILE A 90 2.08 5.23 -3.39
C ILE A 90 2.85 4.10 -2.70
N THR A 91 3.96 3.65 -3.29
CA THR A 91 4.78 2.56 -2.76
C THR A 91 5.31 2.84 -1.35
N VAL A 92 5.82 4.05 -1.13
CA VAL A 92 6.33 4.50 0.18
C VAL A 92 5.20 4.61 1.20
N ALA A 93 4.06 5.20 0.82
CA ALA A 93 2.92 5.34 1.74
C ALA A 93 2.37 3.98 2.19
N VAL A 94 2.25 3.01 1.27
CA VAL A 94 1.84 1.64 1.60
C VAL A 94 2.84 0.99 2.55
N GLN A 95 4.15 1.11 2.29
CA GLN A 95 5.18 0.56 3.16
C GLN A 95 5.12 1.17 4.57
N GLN A 96 4.95 2.49 4.68
CA GLN A 96 4.82 3.18 5.97
C GLN A 96 3.62 2.68 6.78
N ILE A 97 2.47 2.46 6.14
CA ILE A 97 1.27 1.92 6.81
C ILE A 97 1.51 0.48 7.26
N LEU A 98 2.11 -0.36 6.42
CA LEU A 98 2.45 -1.74 6.78
C LEU A 98 3.40 -1.80 7.98
N ASP A 99 4.40 -0.91 8.02
CA ASP A 99 5.35 -0.83 9.14
C ASP A 99 4.67 -0.34 10.42
N ALA A 100 3.80 0.67 10.32
CA ALA A 100 3.04 1.17 11.45
C ALA A 100 2.10 0.12 12.05
N LEU A 101 1.34 -0.60 11.21
CA LEU A 101 0.48 -1.69 11.66
C LEU A 101 1.28 -2.85 12.25
N SER A 102 2.41 -3.22 11.62
CA SER A 102 3.28 -4.28 12.15
C SER A 102 3.88 -3.92 13.51
N ALA A 103 4.29 -2.65 13.69
CA ALA A 103 4.79 -2.14 14.96
C ALA A 103 3.69 -2.15 16.03
N PHE A 104 2.49 -1.71 15.67
CA PHE A 104 1.33 -1.69 16.56
C PHE A 104 0.95 -3.11 17.03
N SER A 105 0.84 -4.07 16.11
CA SER A 105 0.45 -5.46 16.43
C SER A 105 1.58 -6.31 17.05
N SER A 106 2.74 -5.73 17.36
CA SER A 106 3.93 -6.46 17.86
C SER A 106 4.33 -7.64 16.96
N THR A 107 4.08 -7.54 15.66
CA THR A 107 4.39 -8.61 14.70
C THR A 107 5.91 -8.72 14.54
N GLN A 108 6.43 -9.95 14.58
CA GLN A 108 7.88 -10.18 14.47
C GLN A 108 8.43 -9.58 13.16
N PRO A 109 9.63 -8.97 13.18
CA PRO A 109 10.22 -8.35 11.98
C PRO A 109 10.33 -9.29 10.78
N ARG A 110 10.46 -10.61 11.01
CA ARG A 110 10.63 -11.62 9.97
C ARG A 110 9.40 -11.88 9.11
N THR A 111 8.20 -11.45 9.54
CA THR A 111 6.95 -11.69 8.82
C THR A 111 6.36 -10.43 8.20
N ARG A 112 7.10 -9.31 8.22
CA ARG A 112 6.63 -8.04 7.64
C ARG A 112 6.58 -8.15 6.12
N PHE A 113 5.45 -7.75 5.55
CA PHE A 113 5.34 -7.61 4.10
C PHE A 113 6.16 -6.39 3.67
N ILE A 114 7.05 -6.57 2.68
CA ILE A 114 7.88 -5.49 2.12
C ILE A 114 7.47 -5.31 0.66
N VAL A 115 6.95 -4.13 0.34
CA VAL A 115 6.44 -3.79 -1.01
C VAL A 115 7.60 -3.68 -2.00
N ASP A 116 8.62 -2.89 -1.66
CA ASP A 116 9.81 -2.69 -2.50
C ASP A 116 11.09 -2.83 -1.66
N PRO A 117 11.68 -4.04 -1.59
CA PRO A 117 12.89 -4.27 -0.81
C PRO A 117 14.05 -3.41 -1.29
N ASN A 118 14.57 -2.55 -0.40
CA ASN A 118 15.68 -1.64 -0.68
C ASN A 118 15.45 -0.70 -1.88
N PHE A 119 14.19 -0.38 -2.20
CA PHE A 119 13.83 0.44 -3.37
C PHE A 119 14.29 -0.17 -4.71
N GLY A 120 14.45 -1.49 -4.78
CA GLY A 120 14.96 -2.19 -5.95
C GLY A 120 14.03 -2.08 -7.16
N TYR A 121 12.72 -2.19 -6.98
CA TYR A 121 11.75 -2.01 -8.06
C TYR A 121 11.77 -0.57 -8.57
N LEU A 122 11.66 0.42 -7.67
CA LEU A 122 11.64 1.84 -8.06
C LEU A 122 12.92 2.25 -8.79
N ARG A 123 14.11 1.83 -8.31
CA ARG A 123 15.38 2.11 -9.00
C ARG A 123 15.45 1.49 -10.39
N LEU A 124 14.95 0.27 -10.56
CA LEU A 124 14.95 -0.38 -11.87
C LEU A 124 13.83 0.11 -12.80
N LEU A 125 12.82 0.81 -12.27
CA LEU A 125 11.83 1.54 -13.06
C LEU A 125 12.35 2.91 -13.50
N GLU A 126 13.21 3.52 -12.68
CA GLU A 126 13.93 4.75 -13.01
C GLU A 126 14.96 4.50 -14.12
N GLU A 127 15.80 3.47 -13.96
CA GLU A 127 16.92 3.20 -14.85
C GLU A 127 17.07 1.70 -15.14
N ASN A 128 16.95 1.33 -16.42
CA ASN A 128 17.15 -0.04 -16.89
C ASN A 128 17.72 -0.10 -18.32
N GLU A 129 18.52 -1.12 -18.62
CA GLU A 129 19.03 -1.37 -19.97
C GLU A 129 17.96 -1.85 -20.95
N GLN A 130 16.86 -2.44 -20.46
CA GLN A 130 15.86 -3.10 -21.28
C GLN A 130 14.43 -2.59 -21.00
N PRO A 131 13.72 -2.06 -22.02
CA PRO A 131 12.37 -1.52 -21.83
C PRO A 131 11.34 -2.61 -21.48
N ALA A 132 11.55 -3.84 -21.93
CA ALA A 132 10.69 -4.97 -21.57
C ALA A 132 10.75 -5.28 -20.06
N THR A 133 11.94 -5.15 -19.46
CA THR A 133 12.15 -5.38 -18.02
C THR A 133 11.39 -4.37 -17.18
N ILE A 134 11.34 -3.09 -17.60
CA ILE A 134 10.56 -2.04 -16.91
C ILE A 134 9.09 -2.42 -16.83
N ARG A 135 8.50 -2.91 -17.92
CA ARG A 135 7.10 -3.35 -17.94
C ARG A 135 6.85 -4.52 -16.99
N ILE A 136 7.75 -5.51 -16.99
CA ILE A 136 7.66 -6.67 -16.09
C ILE A 136 7.76 -6.23 -14.62
N LEU A 137 8.70 -5.32 -14.32
CA LEU A 137 8.88 -4.77 -12.98
C LEU A 137 7.65 -3.98 -12.53
N PHE A 138 7.08 -3.18 -13.44
CA PHE A 138 5.87 -2.41 -13.17
C PHE A 138 4.69 -3.35 -12.84
N SER A 139 4.43 -4.37 -13.67
CA SER A 139 3.42 -5.40 -13.37
C SER A 139 3.65 -6.10 -12.04
N SER A 140 4.91 -6.41 -11.73
CA SER A 140 5.29 -7.07 -10.48
C SER A 140 5.03 -6.18 -9.26
N LEU A 141 5.31 -4.88 -9.38
CA LEU A 141 5.05 -3.89 -8.35
C LEU A 141 3.54 -3.69 -8.16
N GLN A 142 2.75 -3.60 -9.24
CA GLN A 142 1.28 -3.56 -9.17
C GLN A 142 0.72 -4.76 -8.38
N LEU A 143 1.19 -5.98 -8.67
CA LEU A 143 0.76 -7.18 -7.95
C LEU A 143 1.13 -7.11 -6.46
N ARG A 144 2.32 -6.62 -6.14
CA ARG A 144 2.78 -6.43 -4.75
C ARG A 144 1.94 -5.40 -4.01
N LEU A 145 1.63 -4.27 -4.64
CA LEU A 145 0.76 -3.23 -4.08
C LEU A 145 -0.66 -3.74 -3.82
N LYS A 146 -1.24 -4.47 -4.78
CA LYS A 146 -2.56 -5.09 -4.58
C LYS A 146 -2.59 -6.06 -3.40
N ARG A 147 -1.54 -6.86 -3.24
CA ARG A 147 -1.39 -7.78 -2.09
C ARG A 147 -1.20 -7.03 -0.78
N ALA A 148 -0.43 -5.95 -0.80
CA ALA A 148 -0.21 -5.09 0.36
C ALA A 148 -1.52 -4.44 0.82
N ASP A 149 -2.32 -3.90 -0.11
CA ASP A 149 -3.64 -3.32 0.19
C ASP A 149 -4.55 -4.34 0.88
N ALA A 150 -4.68 -5.54 0.29
CA ALA A 150 -5.45 -6.63 0.89
C ALA A 150 -4.94 -7.00 2.30
N HIS A 151 -3.62 -6.95 2.51
CA HIS A 151 -3.01 -7.22 3.81
C HIS A 151 -3.33 -6.13 4.85
N ILE A 152 -3.26 -4.85 4.46
CA ILE A 152 -3.64 -3.71 5.30
C ILE A 152 -5.10 -3.83 5.72
N ARG A 153 -6.02 -4.03 4.75
CA ARG A 153 -7.45 -4.20 5.02
C ARG A 153 -7.69 -5.32 6.03
N LYS A 154 -7.07 -6.48 5.81
CA LYS A 154 -7.19 -7.64 6.71
C LYS A 154 -6.71 -7.33 8.12
N GLN A 155 -5.57 -6.63 8.27
CA GLN A 155 -5.06 -6.25 9.59
C GLN A 155 -6.01 -5.27 10.29
N LEU A 156 -6.47 -4.23 9.61
CA LEU A 156 -7.42 -3.26 10.17
C LEU A 156 -8.74 -3.93 10.58
N THR A 157 -9.30 -4.80 9.74
CA THR A 157 -10.50 -5.59 10.10
C THR A 157 -10.23 -6.49 11.32
N SER A 158 -9.06 -7.13 11.39
CA SER A 158 -8.70 -7.95 12.55
C SER A 158 -8.61 -7.13 13.84
N LEU A 159 -7.98 -5.96 13.79
CA LEU A 159 -7.89 -5.04 14.93
C LEU A 159 -9.27 -4.60 15.39
N ARG A 160 -10.13 -4.20 14.43
CA ARG A 160 -11.53 -3.84 14.71
C ARG A 160 -12.26 -4.98 15.42
N ARG A 161 -12.13 -6.22 14.93
CA ARG A 161 -12.80 -7.40 15.50
C ARG A 161 -12.35 -7.68 16.94
N ILE A 162 -11.05 -7.60 17.20
CA ILE A 162 -10.45 -7.86 18.52
C ILE A 162 -10.97 -6.90 19.59
N TRP A 163 -11.19 -5.63 19.25
CA TRP A 163 -11.55 -4.61 20.25
C TRP A 163 -13.03 -4.29 20.34
N THR A 164 -13.80 -4.55 19.29
CA THR A 164 -15.25 -4.34 19.32
C THR A 164 -16.03 -5.57 19.76
N ASN A 165 -15.39 -6.75 19.85
CA ASN A 165 -16.07 -8.05 20.04
C ASN A 165 -17.22 -8.30 19.05
N ASN A 166 -17.25 -7.57 17.92
CA ASN A 166 -18.28 -7.71 16.91
C ASN A 166 -17.86 -8.80 15.92
N ASP A 167 -18.56 -9.95 16.00
CA ASP A 167 -18.41 -11.06 15.06
C ASP A 167 -19.31 -10.95 13.82
N GLU A 168 -20.08 -9.86 13.69
CA GLU A 168 -21.10 -9.68 12.64
C GLU A 168 -20.55 -9.62 11.21
N ASP A 169 -19.27 -9.33 10.99
CA ASP A 169 -18.65 -9.42 9.66
C ASP A 169 -18.11 -10.84 9.42
N THR A 170 -19.02 -11.78 9.20
CA THR A 170 -18.72 -13.15 8.79
C THR A 170 -19.05 -13.38 7.31
N ILE A 171 -17.99 -13.61 6.52
CA ILE A 171 -17.95 -14.58 5.41
C ILE A 171 -18.70 -14.20 4.13
N SER A 172 -18.17 -13.27 3.33
CA SER A 172 -18.51 -13.25 1.89
C SER A 172 -17.36 -12.96 0.91
N SER A 173 -16.16 -12.53 1.35
CA SER A 173 -15.05 -12.25 0.41
C SER A 173 -13.75 -13.02 0.65
N VAL A 174 -13.66 -13.84 1.70
CA VAL A 174 -12.38 -14.41 2.15
C VAL A 174 -11.92 -15.63 1.35
N ASN A 175 -12.74 -16.16 0.41
CA ASN A 175 -12.39 -17.34 -0.38
C ASN A 175 -12.07 -17.11 -1.88
N SER A 176 -12.06 -15.88 -2.39
CA SER A 176 -11.89 -15.68 -3.85
C SER A 176 -10.44 -15.52 -4.33
N THR A 177 -9.42 -15.77 -3.52
CA THR A 177 -8.00 -15.62 -3.98
C THR A 177 -7.22 -16.93 -4.08
N VAL A 178 -7.81 -18.07 -3.74
CA VAL A 178 -7.12 -19.38 -3.86
C VAL A 178 -7.64 -20.21 -5.03
N THR A 179 -8.84 -19.94 -5.55
CA THR A 179 -9.45 -20.78 -6.60
C THR A 179 -9.15 -20.32 -8.04
N ASP A 180 -8.88 -19.04 -8.28
CA ASP A 180 -8.68 -18.53 -9.66
C ASP A 180 -7.27 -18.79 -10.24
N VAL A 181 -6.31 -19.19 -9.41
CA VAL A 181 -4.93 -19.48 -9.86
C VAL A 181 -4.79 -20.89 -10.44
N TRP A 182 -5.79 -21.77 -10.23
CA TRP A 182 -5.75 -23.16 -10.71
C TRP A 182 -6.67 -23.45 -11.91
N GLN A 183 -7.35 -22.45 -12.45
CA GLN A 183 -8.21 -22.63 -13.65
C GLN A 183 -7.50 -22.37 -14.98
N TYR A 184 -6.18 -22.12 -14.98
CA TYR A 184 -5.39 -21.88 -16.20
C TYR A 184 -4.24 -22.87 -16.43
N TYR A 185 -4.36 -24.11 -15.95
CA TYR A 185 -3.52 -25.23 -16.40
C TYR A 185 -4.37 -26.39 -16.91
#